data_AF-A0A1L7GTM6-F1
#
_entry.id   AF-A0A1L7GTM6-F1
#
_cell.length_a   1.000
_cell.length_b   1.000
_cell.length_c   1.000
_cell.angle_alpha   90.00
_cell.angle_beta   90.00
_cell.angle_gamma   90.00
#
_symmetry.space_group_name_H-M   'P 1'
#
loop_
_entity.id
_entity.type
_entity.pdbx_description
1 polymer ?
#
loop_
_entity_poly.entity_id
_entity_poly.type
_entity_poly.pdbx_seq_one_letter_code
_entity_poly.pdbx_strand_id
1 'polypeptide(L)' 'MKIYEVVPKFSGSSHVVIARNESEAIEITVKYLNQFQTGHLFKPDDFCASAIDADKFSEPTVID' A
#
# COMPACT_ATOMS: atom_id res chain seq x y z
N MET A 1 -7.70 -6.15 -12.06
CA MET A 1 -6.64 -5.91 -11.04
C MET A 1 -5.71 -4.85 -11.59
N LYS A 2 -5.24 -3.95 -10.74
CA LYS A 2 -4.30 -2.85 -11.06
C LYS A 2 -3.25 -2.77 -9.96
N ILE A 3 -2.14 -2.10 -10.26
CA ILE A 3 -1.11 -1.79 -9.28
C ILE A 3 -1.50 -0.48 -8.60
N TYR A 4 -1.42 -0.46 -7.27
CA TYR A 4 -1.68 0.71 -6.45
C TYR A 4 -0.44 1.01 -5.61
N GLU A 5 -0.07 2.28 -5.57
CA GLU A 5 0.82 2.80 -4.54
C GLU A 5 -0.02 3.24 -3.36
N VAL A 6 0.30 2.70 -2.18
CA VAL A 6 -0.34 3.02 -0.91
C VAL A 6 0.66 3.83 -0.08
N VAL A 7 0.30 5.07 0.22
CA VAL A 7 1.16 6.03 0.91
C VAL A 7 0.54 6.33 2.28
N PRO A 8 1.30 6.22 3.39
CA PRO A 8 0.84 6.68 4.68
C PRO A 8 0.59 8.19 4.66
N LYS A 9 -0.46 8.66 5.33
CA LYS A 9 -0.74 10.09 5.52
C LYS A 9 0.24 10.75 6.51
N PHE A 10 1.02 9.95 7.22
CA PHE A 10 2.14 10.35 8.07
C PHE A 10 3.48 10.08 7.35
N SER A 11 4.60 10.53 7.91
CA SER A 11 5.91 10.23 7.34
C SER A 11 6.20 8.72 7.39
N GLY A 12 6.37 8.06 6.25
CA GLY A 12 6.67 6.63 6.17
C GLY A 12 6.93 6.17 4.74
N SER A 13 7.29 4.89 4.59
CA SER A 13 7.50 4.27 3.28
C SER A 13 6.16 4.03 2.57
N SER A 14 6.13 4.23 1.24
CA SER A 14 5.02 3.75 0.42
C SER A 14 5.13 2.26 0.17
N HIS A 15 3.98 1.62 -0.08
CA HIS A 15 3.86 0.20 -0.40
C HIS A 15 3.16 0.05 -1.75
N VAL A 16 3.69 -0.82 -2.59
CA VAL A 16 3.07 -1.13 -3.89
C VAL A 16 2.36 -2.46 -3.76
N VAL A 17 1.08 -2.53 -4.15
CA VAL A 17 0.26 -3.75 -4.06
C VAL A 17 -0.63 -3.92 -5.29
N ILE A 18 -1.00 -5.17 -5.60
CA ILE A 18 -1.97 -5.47 -6.67
C ILE A 18 -3.35 -5.67 -6.06
N ALA A 19 -4.31 -4.85 -6.46
CA ALA A 19 -5.68 -4.90 -5.96
C ALA A 19 -6.72 -4.61 -7.06
N ARG A 20 -8.00 -4.79 -6.76
CA ARG A 20 -9.12 -4.47 -7.66
C ARG A 20 -9.48 -2.99 -7.58
N ASN A 21 -9.34 -2.38 -6.41
CA ASN A 21 -9.63 -0.96 -6.14
C ASN A 21 -8.72 -0.41 -5.02
N GLU A 22 -8.79 0.90 -4.79
CA GLU A 22 -8.00 1.61 -3.77
C GLU A 22 -8.28 1.12 -2.35
N SER A 23 -9.54 0.84 -2.01
CA SER A 23 -9.92 0.37 -0.68
C SER A 23 -9.28 -0.98 -0.36
N GLU A 24 -9.32 -1.92 -1.31
CA GLU A 24 -8.68 -3.23 -1.17
C GLU A 24 -7.16 -3.12 -1.07
N ALA A 25 -6.53 -2.20 -1.82
CA ALA A 25 -5.09 -1.94 -1.72
C ALA A 25 -4.68 -1.47 -0.30
N ILE A 26 -5.46 -0.56 0.28
CA ILE A 26 -5.25 -0.07 1.65
C ILE A 26 -5.45 -1.21 2.65
N GLU A 27 -6.52 -1.99 2.52
CA GLU A 27 -6.80 -3.12 3.44
C GLU A 27 -5.69 -4.17 3.44
N ILE A 28 -5.17 -4.54 2.26
CA ILE A 28 -4.04 -5.47 2.13
C ILE A 28 -2.82 -4.91 2.85
N THR A 29 -2.49 -3.64 2.61
CA THR A 29 -1.33 -2.96 3.22
C THR A 29 -1.45 -2.90 4.74
N VAL A 30 -2.61 -2.48 5.26
CA VAL A 30 -2.87 -2.42 6.70
C VAL A 30 -2.77 -3.80 7.33
N LYS A 31 -3.34 -4.82 6.70
CA LYS A 31 -3.30 -6.20 7.20
C LYS A 31 -1.86 -6.72 7.24
N TYR A 32 -1.05 -6.46 6.21
CA TYR A 32 0.35 -6.84 6.17
C TYR A 32 1.14 -6.15 7.29
N LEU A 33 1.06 -4.82 7.41
CA LEU A 33 1.82 -4.06 8.41
C LEU A 33 1.44 -4.44 9.85
N ASN A 34 0.15 -4.68 10.10
CA ASN A 34 -0.34 -5.08 11.41
C ASN A 34 0.10 -6.50 11.84
N GLN A 35 0.59 -7.35 10.94
CA GLN A 35 1.19 -8.64 11.33
C GLN A 35 2.50 -8.47 12.09
N PHE A 36 3.22 -7.37 11.86
CA PHE A 36 4.52 -7.10 12.45
C PHE A 36 4.44 -6.17 13.66
N GLN A 37 3.26 -5.59 13.94
CA GLN A 37 3.06 -4.68 15.06
C GLN A 37 2.42 -5.38 16.27
N THR A 38 2.95 -5.08 17.45
CA THR A 38 2.46 -5.60 18.74
C THR A 38 1.79 -4.52 19.61
N GLY A 39 1.77 -3.27 19.15
CA GLY A 39 1.24 -2.12 19.89
C GLY A 39 0.22 -1.33 19.08
N HIS A 40 0.62 -0.17 18.59
CA HIS A 40 -0.25 0.74 17.86
C HIS A 40 -0.53 0.27 16.44
N LEU A 41 -1.63 -0.48 16.26
CA LEU A 41 -2.09 -0.95 14.96
C LEU A 41 -2.47 0.20 14.04
N PHE A 42 -2.10 0.06 12.77
CA PHE A 42 -2.52 0.93 11.69
C PHE A 42 -3.99 0.72 11.32
N LYS A 43 -4.63 1.80 10.86
CA LYS A 43 -6.01 1.81 10.35
C LYS A 43 -6.03 2.21 8.86
N PRO A 44 -7.05 1.79 8.09
CA PRO A 44 -7.18 2.19 6.68
C PRO A 44 -7.14 3.70 6.46
N ASP A 45 -7.74 4.47 7.37
CA ASP A 45 -7.76 5.93 7.31
C ASP A 45 -6.37 6.57 7.46
N ASP A 46 -5.36 5.82 7.92
CA ASP A 46 -3.98 6.31 8.01
C ASP A 46 -3.27 6.32 6.65
N PHE A 47 -3.91 5.84 5.57
CA PHE A 47 -3.32 5.72 4.24
C PHE A 47 -4.19 6.35 3.15
N CYS A 48 -3.53 6.64 2.03
CA CYS A 48 -4.14 6.92 0.74
C CYS A 48 -3.62 5.91 -0.27
N ALA A 49 -4.41 5.55 -1.27
CA ALA A 49 -3.96 4.75 -2.40
C ALA A 49 -4.14 5.54 -3.70
N SER A 50 -3.28 5.26 -4.67
CA SER A 50 -3.39 5.81 -6.02
C SER A 50 -2.99 4.75 -7.02
N ALA A 51 -3.80 4.59 -8.09
CA ALA A 51 -3.45 3.69 -9.17
C ALA A 51 -2.18 4.20 -9.88
N ILE A 52 -1.22 3.31 -10.06
CA ILE A 52 0.04 3.61 -10.74
C ILE A 52 0.14 2.75 -11.99
N ASP A 53 0.68 3.35 -13.04
CA ASP A 53 0.94 2.63 -14.28
C ASP A 53 2.28 1.91 -14.18
N ALA A 54 2.31 0.63 -14.58
CA ALA A 54 3.53 -0.17 -14.52
C ALA A 54 4.66 0.46 -15.34
N ASP A 55 4.29 1.15 -16.41
CA ASP A 55 5.20 1.84 -17.33
C ASP A 55 5.94 3.04 -16.68
N LYS A 56 5.52 3.48 -15.49
CA LYS A 56 6.19 4.55 -14.74
C LYS A 56 7.38 4.08 -13.91
N PHE A 57 7.55 2.77 -13.71
CA PHE A 57 8.66 2.22 -12.96
C PHE A 57 9.83 1.95 -13.92
N SER A 58 10.86 2.79 -13.84
CA SER A 58 12.10 2.62 -14.62
C SER A 58 12.95 1.44 -14.14
N GLU A 59 12.70 0.96 -12.91
CA GLU A 59 13.42 -0.16 -12.30
C GLU A 59 12.43 -1.24 -11.82
N PRO A 60 12.84 -2.53 -11.85
CA PRO A 60 12.00 -3.62 -11.36
C PRO A 60 11.65 -3.40 -9.88
N THR A 61 10.38 -3.15 -9.58
CA THR A 61 9.89 -3.01 -8.21
C THR A 61 9.38 -4.36 -7.72
N VAL A 62 9.97 -4.88 -6.65
CA VAL A 62 9.48 -6.09 -5.97
C VAL A 62 8.25 -5.70 -5.15
N ILE A 63 7.15 -6.39 -5.42
CA ILE A 63 5.87 -6.26 -4.72
C ILE A 63 5.85 -7.40 -3.69
N ASP A 64 5.75 -7.08 -2.41
CA ASP A 64 5.68 -8.04 -1.30
C ASP A 64 4.22 -8.33 -0.90
#